data_AF-A0A5C8EMC0-F1
#
_entry.id   AF-A0A5C8EMC0-F1
#
_cell.length_a   1.000
_cell.length_b   1.000
_cell.length_c   1.000
_cell.angle_alpha   90.00
_cell.angle_beta   90.00
_cell.angle_gamma   90.00
#
_symmetry.space_group_name_H-M   'P 1'
#
loop_
_entity.id
_entity.type
_entity.pdbx_description
1 polymer ?
#
loop_
_entity_poly.entity_id
_entity_poly.type
_entity_poly.pdbx_seq_one_letter_code
_entity_poly.pdbx_strand_id
1 'polypeptide(L)'
;MRIYFKFACRNYSVNILHIIYNKFFLKNSLLSQGIIEKKDRGIIISSVYNSLSDSYAKYIESLKNILQKDINYLHIVGGGSRDKLICKLTKDKTNIKAFAGPVECTAIGNILAQFKSLGLLKNVKEMRELVIKSFDIKEI
;
A
#
# COMPACT_ATOMS: atom_id res chain seq x y z
N MET A 1 -9.59 -10.70 9.58
CA MET A 1 -10.30 -9.70 8.75
C MET A 1 -9.54 -9.40 7.45
N ARG A 2 -10.21 -8.84 6.41
CA ARG A 2 -9.57 -8.38 5.17
C ARG A 2 -9.63 -6.85 5.06
N ILE A 3 -8.58 -6.20 4.56
CA ILE A 3 -8.55 -4.74 4.33
C ILE A 3 -8.20 -4.44 2.88
N TYR A 4 -8.88 -3.46 2.29
CA TYR A 4 -8.57 -2.92 0.96
C TYR A 4 -7.76 -1.65 1.13
N PHE A 5 -6.52 -1.68 0.65
CA PHE A 5 -5.53 -0.64 0.84
C PHE A 5 -5.18 -0.01 -0.51
N LYS A 6 -5.38 1.30 -0.62
CA LYS A 6 -4.95 2.07 -1.79
C LYS A 6 -3.77 2.93 -1.37
N PHE A 7 -2.64 2.79 -2.07
CA PHE A 7 -1.52 3.70 -1.87
C PHE A 7 -1.96 5.14 -2.23
N ALA A 8 -2.04 5.99 -1.21
CA ALA A 8 -2.39 7.40 -1.39
C ALA A 8 -1.13 8.25 -1.19
N CYS A 9 -0.48 8.63 -2.29
CA CYS A 9 0.43 9.77 -2.33
C CYS A 9 -0.36 11.05 -2.63
N ARG A 10 -1.38 11.37 -1.83
CA ARG A 10 -2.04 12.68 -1.90
C ARG A 10 -1.88 13.30 -0.52
N ASN A 11 -0.98 14.29 -0.42
CA ASN A 11 -0.67 15.09 0.77
C ASN A 11 0.30 14.52 1.83
N TYR A 12 1.34 13.79 1.42
CA TYR A 12 2.54 13.62 2.28
C TYR A 12 3.55 14.76 2.11
N SER A 13 3.08 16.01 1.98
CA SER A 13 3.97 17.19 2.03
C SER A 13 4.49 17.48 3.44
N VAL A 14 4.02 16.76 4.48
CA VAL A 14 4.42 17.04 5.87
C VAL A 14 5.41 16.03 6.45
N ASN A 15 5.67 14.89 5.79
CA ASN A 15 6.56 13.89 6.40
C ASN A 15 7.42 13.07 5.43
N ILE A 16 7.32 13.21 4.10
CA ILE A 16 8.33 12.57 3.23
C ILE A 16 9.71 13.17 3.50
N LEU A 17 9.82 14.50 3.66
CA LEU A 17 11.06 15.10 4.12
C LEU A 17 11.41 14.64 5.53
N HIS A 18 10.51 14.60 6.50
CA HIS A 18 10.87 14.21 7.88
C HIS A 18 11.19 12.71 8.03
N ILE A 19 10.61 11.82 7.21
CA ILE A 19 10.84 10.38 7.20
C ILE A 19 12.08 10.02 6.39
N ILE A 20 12.28 10.69 5.25
CA ILE A 20 13.58 10.72 4.58
C ILE A 20 14.56 11.23 5.64
N TYR A 21 14.47 12.45 6.14
CA TYR A 21 15.38 13.06 7.12
C TYR A 21 15.61 12.21 8.37
N ASN A 22 14.63 11.60 9.04
CA ASN A 22 14.88 10.84 10.28
C ASN A 22 15.63 9.52 10.04
N LYS A 23 15.42 8.82 8.92
CA LYS A 23 16.26 7.67 8.54
C LYS A 23 17.51 8.07 7.76
N PHE A 24 17.48 9.22 7.07
CA PHE A 24 18.64 9.88 6.48
C PHE A 24 19.59 10.38 7.58
N PHE A 25 19.09 10.70 8.78
CA PHE A 25 19.90 11.20 9.89
C PHE A 25 20.82 10.11 10.47
N LEU A 26 20.32 8.88 10.58
CA LEU A 26 21.17 7.72 10.87
C LEU A 26 22.24 7.51 9.78
N LYS A 27 21.95 7.89 8.54
CA LYS A 27 22.92 7.90 7.43
C LYS A 27 23.81 9.16 7.40
N ASN A 28 23.38 10.27 8.03
CA ASN A 28 24.17 11.50 8.15
C ASN A 28 25.35 11.32 9.12
N SER A 29 25.26 10.41 10.09
CA SER A 29 26.42 9.97 10.88
C SER A 29 27.49 9.27 10.03
N LEU A 30 27.12 8.67 8.88
CA LEU A 30 28.04 8.05 7.93
C LEU A 30 28.51 9.04 6.84
N LEU A 31 27.69 10.07 6.55
CA LEU A 31 28.04 11.18 5.65
C LEU A 31 29.04 12.15 6.29
N SER A 32 28.92 12.45 7.60
CA SER A 32 29.90 13.25 8.34
C SER A 32 31.26 12.57 8.52
N GLN A 33 31.31 11.24 8.30
CA GLN A 33 32.53 10.42 8.30
C GLN A 33 33.15 10.26 6.90
N GLY A 34 32.58 10.87 5.85
CA GLY A 34 33.13 10.86 4.49
C GLY A 34 32.96 9.53 3.71
N ILE A 35 32.13 8.60 4.19
CA ILE A 35 32.04 7.22 3.65
C ILE A 35 31.12 7.14 2.42
N ILE A 36 30.23 8.11 2.21
CA ILE A 36 29.21 8.07 1.14
C ILE A 36 29.16 9.40 0.39
N GLU A 37 29.84 9.51 -0.74
CA GLU A 37 29.32 10.38 -1.79
C GLU A 37 28.15 9.66 -2.47
N LYS A 38 26.96 10.28 -2.59
CA LYS A 38 26.17 10.29 -3.85
C LYS A 38 24.69 10.68 -3.70
N LYS A 39 24.30 11.62 -4.55
CA LYS A 39 22.94 11.82 -5.12
C LYS A 39 22.58 10.66 -6.07
N ASP A 40 22.60 9.41 -5.63
CA ASP A 40 22.17 8.28 -6.47
C ASP A 40 20.65 8.11 -6.37
N ARG A 41 19.97 8.09 -7.53
CA ARG A 41 18.52 7.89 -7.64
C ARG A 41 18.08 6.58 -6.98
N GLY A 42 18.87 5.51 -7.07
CA GLY A 42 18.54 4.21 -6.48
C GLY A 42 18.46 4.26 -4.95
N ILE A 43 19.37 5.00 -4.30
CA ILE A 43 19.37 5.18 -2.85
C ILE A 43 18.15 5.98 -2.40
N ILE A 44 17.79 7.02 -3.14
CA ILE A 44 16.62 7.85 -2.84
C ILE A 44 15.34 7.02 -2.98
N ILE A 45 15.17 6.30 -4.09
CA ILE A 45 14.00 5.44 -4.33
C ILE A 45 13.90 4.36 -3.24
N SER A 46 15.00 3.67 -2.92
CA SER A 46 15.02 2.65 -1.88
C SER A 46 14.62 3.21 -0.51
N SER A 47 15.10 4.41 -0.16
CA SER A 47 14.72 5.09 1.08
C SER A 47 13.22 5.38 1.13
N VAL A 48 12.64 5.93 0.05
CA VAL A 48 11.20 6.19 -0.06
C VAL A 48 10.39 4.90 0.10
N TYR A 49 10.75 3.83 -0.60
CA TYR A 49 10.00 2.57 -0.59
C TYR A 49 10.02 1.90 0.78
N ASN A 50 11.21 1.78 1.38
CA ASN A 50 11.34 1.21 2.72
C ASN A 50 10.54 2.02 3.73
N SER A 51 10.62 3.35 3.66
CA SER A 51 9.94 4.19 4.62
C SER A 51 8.41 4.20 4.49
N LEU A 52 7.88 4.15 3.27
CA LEU A 52 6.45 3.96 3.02
C LEU A 52 5.98 2.61 3.56
N SER A 53 6.72 1.53 3.26
CA SER A 53 6.36 0.19 3.74
C SER A 53 6.37 0.08 5.27
N ASP A 54 7.33 0.70 5.94
CA ASP A 54 7.39 0.77 7.41
C ASP A 54 6.20 1.57 7.98
N SER A 55 5.85 2.69 7.35
CA SER A 55 4.69 3.51 7.75
C SER A 55 3.39 2.73 7.62
N TYR A 56 3.22 1.97 6.52
CA TYR A 56 2.05 1.13 6.32
C TYR A 56 1.96 0.00 7.35
N ALA A 57 3.08 -0.64 7.68
CA ALA A 57 3.13 -1.66 8.72
C ALA A 57 2.68 -1.11 10.09
N LYS A 58 3.22 0.05 10.50
CA LYS A 58 2.81 0.72 11.74
C LYS A 58 1.33 1.10 11.77
N TYR A 59 0.80 1.58 10.65
CA TYR A 59 -0.61 1.92 10.54
C TYR A 59 -1.51 0.67 10.63
N ILE A 60 -1.13 -0.41 9.96
CA ILE A 60 -1.83 -1.69 10.02
C ILE A 60 -1.82 -2.25 11.44
N GLU A 61 -0.70 -2.20 12.14
CA GLU A 61 -0.60 -2.60 13.55
C GLU A 61 -1.50 -1.75 14.44
N SER A 62 -1.48 -0.42 14.25
CA SER A 62 -2.38 0.50 14.96
C SER A 62 -3.86 0.18 14.71
N LEU A 63 -4.23 -0.16 13.46
CA LEU A 63 -5.57 -0.61 13.12
C LEU A 63 -5.95 -1.92 13.82
N LYS A 64 -5.04 -2.90 13.93
CA LYS A 64 -5.29 -4.14 14.68
C LYS A 64 -5.61 -3.84 16.13
N ASN A 65 -4.84 -2.94 16.76
CA ASN A 65 -5.03 -2.55 18.16
C ASN A 65 -6.37 -1.83 18.38
N ILE A 66 -6.74 -0.92 17.48
CA ILE A 66 -8.03 -0.19 17.57
C ILE A 66 -9.22 -1.14 17.37
N LEU A 67 -9.14 -2.01 16.36
CA LEU A 67 -10.24 -2.91 16.00
C LEU A 67 -10.31 -4.16 16.87
N GLN A 68 -9.28 -4.40 17.70
CA GLN A 68 -9.09 -5.62 18.51
C GLN A 68 -9.25 -6.89 17.67
N LYS A 69 -8.74 -6.86 16.43
CA LYS A 69 -8.92 -7.92 15.44
C LYS A 69 -7.71 -8.06 14.54
N ASP A 70 -7.37 -9.31 14.26
CA ASP A 70 -6.34 -9.61 13.27
C ASP A 70 -6.78 -9.30 11.84
N ILE A 71 -5.79 -8.89 11.05
CA ILE A 71 -5.90 -8.70 9.61
C ILE A 71 -5.14 -9.86 8.96
N ASN A 72 -5.88 -10.71 8.24
CA ASN A 72 -5.35 -11.92 7.61
C ASN A 72 -5.01 -11.68 6.14
N TYR A 73 -5.67 -10.71 5.50
CA TYR A 73 -5.53 -10.45 4.07
C TYR A 73 -5.46 -8.96 3.78
N LEU A 74 -4.44 -8.56 3.02
CA LEU A 74 -4.25 -7.21 2.51
C LEU A 74 -4.54 -7.19 1.00
N HIS A 75 -5.54 -6.43 0.57
CA HIS A 75 -5.83 -6.22 -0.85
C HIS A 75 -5.29 -4.85 -1.27
N ILE A 76 -4.16 -4.83 -1.97
CA ILE A 76 -3.54 -3.63 -2.51
C ILE A 76 -4.22 -3.28 -3.83
N VAL A 77 -4.94 -2.18 -3.88
CA VAL A 77 -5.75 -1.74 -5.03
C VAL A 77 -5.26 -0.40 -5.58
N GLY A 78 -5.69 -0.04 -6.79
CA GLY A 78 -5.33 1.25 -7.39
C GLY A 78 -4.04 1.20 -8.22
N GLY A 79 -3.61 2.36 -8.76
CA GLY A 79 -2.39 2.49 -9.56
C GLY A 79 -1.14 1.87 -8.94
N GLY A 80 -0.93 2.06 -7.63
CA GLY A 80 0.24 1.52 -6.94
C GLY A 80 0.23 0.01 -6.75
N SER A 81 -0.87 -0.70 -7.03
CA SER A 81 -0.88 -2.17 -7.08
C SER A 81 -0.02 -2.74 -8.22
N ARG A 82 0.33 -1.92 -9.23
CA ARG A 82 1.28 -2.31 -10.29
C ARG A 82 2.73 -2.34 -9.81
N ASP A 83 3.03 -1.64 -8.72
CA ASP A 83 4.38 -1.56 -8.20
C ASP A 83 4.69 -2.79 -7.33
N LYS A 84 5.32 -3.78 -7.97
CA LYS A 84 5.65 -5.05 -7.33
C LYS A 84 6.60 -4.89 -6.14
N LEU A 85 7.50 -3.91 -6.18
CA LEU A 85 8.51 -3.75 -5.13
C LEU A 85 7.87 -3.23 -3.85
N ILE A 86 7.08 -2.15 -3.91
CA ILE A 86 6.41 -1.63 -2.71
C ILE A 86 5.34 -2.61 -2.19
N CYS A 87 4.66 -3.33 -3.08
CA CYS A 87 3.73 -4.37 -2.68
C CYS A 87 4.41 -5.50 -1.89
N LYS A 88 5.54 -5.99 -2.40
CA LYS A 88 6.34 -7.01 -1.72
C LYS A 88 6.90 -6.51 -0.39
N LEU A 89 7.49 -5.31 -0.35
CA LEU A 89 7.98 -4.72 0.89
C LEU A 89 6.86 -4.55 1.92
N THR A 90 5.66 -4.15 1.50
CA THR A 90 4.50 -4.01 2.39
C THR A 90 4.08 -5.38 2.96
N LYS A 91 4.01 -6.42 2.12
CA LYS A 91 3.77 -7.79 2.57
C LYS A 91 4.81 -8.23 3.60
N ASP A 92 6.09 -8.09 3.26
CA ASP A 92 7.20 -8.56 4.09
C ASP A 92 7.22 -7.84 5.45
N LYS A 93 6.97 -6.52 5.47
CA LYS A 93 6.93 -5.72 6.69
C LYS A 93 5.70 -5.97 7.57
N THR A 94 4.57 -6.33 6.96
CA THR A 94 3.33 -6.59 7.71
C THR A 94 3.20 -8.05 8.13
N ASN A 95 3.90 -8.96 7.44
CA ASN A 95 3.73 -10.41 7.53
C ASN A 95 2.26 -10.85 7.32
N ILE A 96 1.56 -10.16 6.41
CA ILE A 96 0.16 -10.43 6.07
C ILE A 96 0.09 -10.87 4.61
N LYS A 97 -0.73 -11.90 4.33
CA LYS A 97 -0.98 -12.37 2.97
C LYS A 97 -1.55 -11.24 2.11
N ALA A 98 -0.89 -10.92 1.00
CA ALA A 98 -1.21 -9.76 0.19
C ALA A 98 -1.65 -10.13 -1.24
N PHE A 99 -2.61 -9.37 -1.78
CA PHE A 99 -3.11 -9.50 -3.14
C PHE A 99 -3.06 -8.14 -3.84
N ALA A 100 -2.53 -8.07 -5.07
CA ALA A 100 -2.50 -6.86 -5.89
C ALA A 100 -3.61 -6.87 -6.94
N GLY A 101 -4.29 -5.73 -7.07
CA GLY A 101 -5.30 -5.45 -8.08
C GLY A 101 -6.72 -5.37 -7.50
N PRO A 102 -7.67 -4.81 -8.28
CA PRO A 102 -7.48 -4.25 -9.61
C PRO A 102 -6.90 -2.82 -9.58
N VAL A 103 -6.30 -2.40 -10.70
CA VAL A 103 -5.67 -1.09 -10.83
C VAL A 103 -6.71 0.04 -10.86
N GLU A 104 -7.77 -0.12 -11.64
CA GLU A 104 -8.82 0.90 -11.78
C GLU A 104 -9.93 0.75 -10.73
N CYS A 105 -9.54 0.46 -9.48
CA CYS A 105 -10.48 0.12 -8.40
C CYS A 105 -11.54 1.22 -8.15
N THR A 106 -11.20 2.48 -8.39
CA THR A 106 -12.11 3.62 -8.23
C THR A 106 -13.20 3.62 -9.32
N ALA A 107 -12.82 3.42 -10.58
CA ALA A 107 -13.78 3.34 -11.68
C ALA A 107 -14.67 2.09 -11.55
N ILE A 108 -14.06 0.95 -11.21
CA ILE A 108 -14.77 -0.31 -10.97
C ILE A 108 -15.79 -0.15 -9.84
N GLY A 109 -15.39 0.44 -8.70
CA GLY A 109 -16.30 0.68 -7.58
C GLY A 109 -17.48 1.59 -7.96
N ASN A 110 -17.25 2.60 -8.80
CA ASN A 110 -18.30 3.48 -9.30
C ASN A 110 -19.32 2.71 -10.16
N ILE A 111 -18.86 1.91 -11.12
CA ILE A 111 -19.73 1.08 -11.97
C ILE A 111 -20.54 0.09 -11.14
N LEU A 112 -19.91 -0.58 -10.16
CA LEU A 112 -20.60 -1.54 -9.29
C LEU A 112 -21.68 -0.88 -8.43
N ALA A 113 -21.45 0.35 -7.97
CA ALA A 113 -22.47 1.12 -7.26
C ALA A 113 -23.69 1.39 -8.15
N GLN A 114 -23.48 1.74 -9.42
CA GLN A 114 -24.55 1.92 -10.40
C GLN A 114 -25.30 0.60 -10.69
N PHE A 115 -24.58 -0.51 -10.81
CA PHE A 115 -25.21 -1.82 -11.01
C PHE A 115 -26.09 -2.21 -9.82
N LYS A 116 -25.68 -1.86 -8.59
CA LYS A 116 -26.50 -2.04 -7.40
C LYS A 116 -27.78 -1.22 -7.44
N SER A 117 -27.68 0.06 -7.81
CA SER A 117 -28.85 0.94 -7.86
C SER A 117 -29.86 0.50 -8.93
N LEU A 118 -29.38 -0.15 -9.99
CA LEU A 118 -30.22 -0.76 -11.03
C LEU A 118 -30.75 -2.16 -10.66
N GLY A 119 -30.43 -2.68 -9.46
CA GLY A 119 -30.88 -4.00 -9.02
C GLY A 119 -30.15 -5.19 -9.69
N LEU A 120 -29.10 -4.92 -10.48
CA LEU A 120 -28.32 -5.96 -11.18
C LEU A 120 -27.41 -6.76 -10.23
N LEU A 121 -27.07 -6.18 -9.08
CA LEU A 121 -26.27 -6.82 -8.03
C LEU A 121 -26.95 -6.61 -6.68
N LYS A 122 -27.14 -7.69 -5.92
CA LYS A 122 -27.92 -7.66 -4.67
C LYS A 122 -27.12 -7.08 -3.51
N ASN A 123 -25.83 -7.37 -3.46
CA ASN A 123 -25.01 -7.08 -2.29
C ASN A 123 -23.51 -6.91 -2.65
N VAL A 124 -22.72 -6.50 -1.64
CA VAL A 124 -21.28 -6.29 -1.79
C VAL A 124 -20.52 -7.59 -2.04
N LYS A 125 -21.08 -8.75 -1.66
CA LYS A 125 -20.45 -10.06 -1.93
C LYS A 125 -20.47 -10.35 -3.43
N GLU A 126 -21.62 -10.21 -4.09
CA GLU A 126 -21.76 -10.39 -5.55
C GLU A 126 -20.87 -9.41 -6.32
N MET A 127 -20.79 -8.15 -5.87
CA MET A 127 -19.86 -7.17 -6.45
C MET A 127 -18.41 -7.63 -6.42
N ARG A 128 -17.95 -8.13 -5.27
CA ARG A 128 -16.57 -8.61 -5.13
C ARG A 128 -16.31 -9.87 -5.95
N GLU A 129 -17.28 -10.77 -6.03
CA GLU A 129 -17.19 -11.97 -6.87
C GLU A 129 -17.07 -11.60 -8.35
N LEU A 130 -17.85 -10.61 -8.82
CA LEU A 130 -17.73 -10.09 -10.17
C LEU A 130 -16.33 -9.51 -10.42
N VAL A 131 -15.79 -8.72 -9.48
CA VAL A 131 -14.42 -8.19 -9.59
C VAL A 131 -13.38 -9.31 -9.68
N ILE A 132 -13.48 -10.34 -8.84
CA ILE A 132 -12.53 -11.46 -8.83
C ILE A 132 -12.58 -12.25 -10.14
N LYS A 133 -13.77 -12.40 -10.74
CA LYS A 133 -13.94 -13.08 -12.03
C LYS A 133 -13.46 -12.25 -13.23
N SER A 134 -13.54 -10.92 -13.13
CA SER A 134 -13.26 -10.02 -14.25
C SER A 134 -11.82 -9.50 -14.33
N PHE A 135 -11.05 -9.57 -13.24
CA PHE A 135 -9.71 -8.97 -13.18
C PHE A 135 -8.66 -9.94 -12.64
N ASP A 136 -7.45 -9.85 -13.20
CA ASP A 136 -6.28 -10.60 -12.73
C ASP A 136 -5.77 -10.03 -11.40
N ILE A 137 -6.19 -10.65 -10.30
CA ILE A 137 -5.75 -10.32 -8.94
C ILE A 137 -4.74 -11.37 -8.50
N LYS A 138 -3.50 -10.94 -8.24
CA LYS A 138 -2.39 -11.85 -7.91
C LYS A 138 -2.08 -11.82 -6.44
N GLU A 139 -1.86 -12.99 -5.88
CA GLU A 139 -1.12 -13.11 -4.62
C GLU A 139 0.34 -12.67 -4.86
N ILE A 140 0.88 -11.91 -3.92
CA ILE A 140 2.25 -11.36 -3.95
C ILE A 140 3.01 -11.96 -2.78
#